data_AF-A0AA51DB45-F1
#
_entry.id   AF-A0AA51DB45-F1
#
_cell.length_a   1.000
_cell.length_b   1.000
_cell.length_c   1.000
_cell.angle_alpha   90.00
_cell.angle_beta   90.00
_cell.angle_gamma   90.00
#
_symmetry.space_group_name_H-M   'P 1'
#
loop_
_entity.id
_entity.type
_entity.pdbx_description
1 polymer ?
#
loop_
_entity_poly.entity_id
_entity_poly.type
_entity_poly.pdbx_seq_one_letter_code
_entity_poly.pdbx_strand_id
1 'polypeptide(L)'
;MGYDDFKNKICMYYNSFENTKNKVESLKSTLNNIVTNILPQRDSECLFLIRDFKNTSNLNINFIYHNMMCYYSDEENALVVGVVCPNWSNGWKNISKNNFISKQIDILFHFISQYIYRSYQINMIGAIALSTDIPTDFRGNTLKSTCDEYAIQEIEKFKTFIEENTSELSLKTLGYLRLINALDPFINKSIFYYTRSLELYSSEFTEEALTAADNMVDVIFQSIKNRINAPTQERKEMCKYVYKELKFYDETDKHNLERLYLLRCRFTAHPSKSKWWDFYEIYEDDIEQIKLSVRKLLIKYLKYENKNRLIDAHPTLWSQWFIENCDIVYDAVWFHEIP
;
A
#
# COMPACT_ATOMS: atom_id res chain seq x y z
N MET A 1 7.83 -10.71 -15.94
CA MET A 1 7.77 -9.59 -14.99
C MET A 1 8.94 -8.68 -15.24
N GLY A 2 8.78 -7.38 -14.96
CA GLY A 2 9.78 -6.34 -15.13
C GLY A 2 9.61 -5.50 -16.41
N TYR A 3 10.67 -4.76 -16.75
CA TYR A 3 10.63 -3.67 -17.71
C TYR A 3 10.13 -4.01 -19.12
N ASP A 4 10.45 -5.19 -19.65
CA ASP A 4 10.01 -5.55 -21.00
C ASP A 4 8.48 -5.74 -21.07
N ASP A 5 7.88 -6.36 -20.06
CA ASP A 5 6.43 -6.53 -19.98
C ASP A 5 5.72 -5.17 -19.82
N PHE A 6 6.23 -4.32 -18.94
CA PHE A 6 5.77 -2.94 -18.77
C PHE A 6 5.79 -2.15 -20.09
N LYS A 7 6.95 -2.16 -20.77
CA LYS A 7 7.14 -1.46 -22.04
C LYS A 7 6.19 -1.99 -23.11
N ASN A 8 5.98 -3.31 -23.16
CA ASN A 8 5.04 -3.94 -24.08
C ASN A 8 3.59 -3.52 -23.79
N LYS A 9 3.14 -3.55 -22.51
CA LYS A 9 1.80 -3.11 -22.10
C LYS A 9 1.53 -1.66 -22.52
N ILE A 10 2.46 -0.74 -22.22
CA ILE A 10 2.35 0.67 -22.61
C ILE A 10 2.31 0.84 -24.14
N CYS A 11 3.21 0.18 -24.87
CA CYS A 11 3.25 0.29 -26.32
C CYS A 11 1.98 -0.26 -26.96
N MET A 12 1.45 -1.39 -26.46
CA MET A 12 0.19 -1.96 -26.93
C MET A 12 -0.99 -1.01 -26.68
N TYR A 13 -1.06 -0.39 -25.50
CA TYR A 13 -2.09 0.60 -25.19
C TYR A 13 -2.09 1.74 -26.22
N TYR A 14 -0.94 2.39 -26.47
CA TYR A 14 -0.89 3.46 -27.46
C TYR A 14 -0.98 2.99 -28.91
N ASN A 15 -0.67 1.73 -29.20
CA ASN A 15 -0.88 1.17 -30.54
C ASN A 15 -2.37 0.94 -30.85
N SER A 16 -3.22 0.85 -29.82
CA SER A 16 -4.67 0.67 -29.98
C SER A 16 -5.39 1.91 -30.53
N PHE A 17 -4.79 3.10 -30.41
CA PHE A 17 -5.36 4.35 -30.92
C PHE A 17 -4.70 4.78 -32.24
N GLU A 18 -5.52 5.06 -33.25
CA GLU A 18 -5.08 5.39 -34.60
C GLU A 18 -4.17 6.63 -34.67
N ASN A 19 -4.45 7.64 -33.83
CA ASN A 19 -3.69 8.89 -33.75
C ASN A 19 -2.33 8.78 -33.02
N THR A 20 -1.97 7.62 -32.49
CA THR A 20 -0.72 7.38 -31.75
C THR A 20 0.14 6.26 -32.32
N LYS A 21 -0.34 5.47 -33.27
CA LYS A 21 0.43 4.35 -33.90
C LYS A 21 1.79 4.77 -34.42
N ASN A 22 1.86 5.90 -35.14
CA ASN A 22 3.13 6.42 -35.69
C ASN A 22 4.13 6.95 -34.64
N LYS A 23 3.75 6.97 -33.35
CA LYS A 23 4.59 7.44 -32.24
C LYS A 23 5.13 6.30 -31.38
N VAL A 24 4.65 5.06 -31.55
CA VAL A 24 4.98 3.91 -30.69
C VAL A 24 6.49 3.61 -30.69
N GLU A 25 7.13 3.60 -31.86
CA GLU A 25 8.57 3.32 -31.94
C GLU A 25 9.41 4.40 -31.25
N SER A 26 9.00 5.66 -31.39
CA SER A 26 9.66 6.77 -30.69
C SER A 26 9.43 6.70 -29.18
N LEU A 27 8.22 6.33 -28.73
CA LEU A 27 7.92 6.10 -27.32
C LEU A 27 8.78 4.98 -26.75
N LYS A 28 8.88 3.85 -27.45
CA LYS A 28 9.72 2.70 -27.09
C LYS A 28 11.18 3.10 -26.94
N SER A 29 11.73 3.83 -27.92
CA SER A 29 13.11 4.32 -27.86
C SER A 29 13.34 5.29 -26.69
N THR A 30 12.36 6.16 -26.41
CA THR A 30 12.42 7.12 -25.31
C THR A 30 12.40 6.41 -23.96
N LEU A 31 11.51 5.43 -23.79
CA LEU A 31 11.44 4.60 -22.60
C LEU A 31 12.76 3.87 -22.35
N ASN A 32 13.36 3.27 -23.40
CA ASN A 32 14.64 2.57 -23.25
C ASN A 32 15.73 3.55 -22.79
N ASN A 33 15.82 4.72 -23.43
CA ASN A 33 16.79 5.76 -23.04
C ASN A 33 16.59 6.24 -21.59
N ILE A 34 15.34 6.39 -21.14
CA ILE A 34 15.03 6.77 -19.76
C ILE A 34 15.61 5.74 -18.79
N VAL A 35 15.33 4.47 -19.04
CA VAL A 35 15.74 3.38 -18.15
C VAL A 35 17.25 3.15 -18.18
N THR A 36 17.89 3.18 -19.35
CA THR A 36 19.31 2.87 -19.47
C THR A 36 20.22 4.02 -19.07
N ASN A 37 19.81 5.27 -19.30
CA ASN A 37 20.70 6.42 -19.18
C ASN A 37 20.24 7.43 -18.13
N ILE A 38 18.93 7.73 -18.09
CA ILE A 38 18.43 8.89 -17.33
C ILE A 38 18.14 8.51 -15.88
N LEU A 39 17.39 7.44 -15.62
CA LEU A 39 17.09 7.02 -14.25
C LEU A 39 18.36 6.73 -13.42
N PRO A 40 19.39 6.03 -13.95
CA PRO A 40 20.61 5.79 -13.18
C PRO A 40 21.35 7.08 -12.77
N GLN A 41 21.30 8.12 -13.60
CA GLN A 41 21.90 9.43 -13.28
C GLN A 41 21.14 10.16 -12.16
N ARG A 42 19.89 9.77 -11.91
CA ARG A 42 18.98 10.39 -10.94
C ARG A 42 18.85 9.60 -9.65
N ASP A 43 19.60 8.52 -9.46
CA ASP A 43 19.51 7.69 -8.24
C ASP A 43 19.90 8.43 -6.97
N SER A 44 20.73 9.49 -7.08
CA SER A 44 21.07 10.37 -5.96
C SER A 44 20.04 11.49 -5.73
N GLU A 45 19.10 11.71 -6.66
CA GLU A 45 18.08 12.74 -6.51
C GLU A 45 16.95 12.23 -5.62
N CYS A 46 16.66 12.99 -4.56
CA CYS A 46 15.60 12.65 -3.63
C CYS A 46 14.54 13.76 -3.53
N LEU A 47 13.34 13.31 -3.17
CA LEU A 47 12.17 14.11 -2.90
C LEU A 47 11.77 13.83 -1.46
N PHE A 48 11.75 14.85 -0.61
CA PHE A 48 11.27 14.75 0.76
C PHE A 48 9.87 15.36 0.88
N LEU A 49 8.93 14.53 1.30
CA LEU A 49 7.51 14.84 1.41
C LEU A 49 7.09 14.78 2.88
N ILE A 50 6.56 15.87 3.41
CA ILE A 50 6.08 15.98 4.79
C ILE A 50 4.56 16.14 4.78
N ARG A 51 3.88 15.40 5.65
CA ARG A 51 2.42 15.41 5.78
C ARG A 51 1.96 15.09 7.19
N ASP A 52 0.93 15.76 7.67
CA ASP A 52 0.20 15.40 8.89
C ASP A 52 -0.84 14.29 8.64
N PHE A 53 -1.13 13.52 9.68
CA PHE A 53 -2.09 12.42 9.65
C PHE A 53 -3.35 12.75 10.46
N LYS A 54 -4.51 12.34 9.94
CA LYS A 54 -5.79 12.44 10.64
C LYS A 54 -5.98 11.30 11.65
N ASN A 55 -6.80 11.56 12.67
CA ASN A 55 -7.12 10.63 13.77
C ASN A 55 -5.89 10.20 14.57
N THR A 56 -4.94 11.11 14.77
CA THR A 56 -3.68 10.84 15.47
C THR A 56 -3.47 11.67 16.73
N SER A 57 -4.53 12.35 17.19
CA SER A 57 -4.49 13.11 18.44
C SER A 57 -4.10 12.20 19.60
N ASN A 58 -3.13 12.63 20.41
CA ASN A 58 -2.56 11.88 21.53
C ASN A 58 -1.80 10.60 21.15
N LEU A 59 -1.51 10.33 19.87
CA LEU A 59 -0.63 9.24 19.48
C LEU A 59 0.83 9.71 19.52
N ASN A 60 1.43 9.70 20.71
CA ASN A 60 2.84 10.09 20.88
C ASN A 60 3.78 8.98 20.33
N ILE A 61 3.99 9.03 19.01
CA ILE A 61 4.82 8.11 18.23
C ILE A 61 5.97 8.89 17.60
N ASN A 62 7.19 8.48 17.90
CA ASN A 62 8.41 9.08 17.37
C ASN A 62 9.36 7.99 16.88
N PHE A 63 9.80 8.08 15.62
CA PHE A 63 10.84 7.19 15.09
C PHE A 63 11.43 7.68 13.76
N ILE A 64 12.60 7.11 13.44
CA ILE A 64 13.22 7.13 12.12
C ILE A 64 13.39 5.68 11.66
N TYR A 65 12.91 5.35 10.47
CA TYR A 65 13.05 4.03 9.87
C TYR A 65 13.23 4.12 8.34
N HIS A 66 14.48 3.98 7.89
CA HIS A 66 14.89 4.14 6.49
C HIS A 66 14.36 5.45 5.88
N ASN A 67 13.47 5.33 4.90
CA ASN A 67 12.88 6.43 4.15
C ASN A 67 11.68 7.07 4.85
N MET A 68 11.29 6.61 6.04
CA MET A 68 10.14 7.11 6.79
C MET A 68 10.58 7.68 8.13
N MET A 69 10.02 8.82 8.48
CA MET A 69 10.29 9.54 9.72
C MET A 69 8.97 10.03 10.29
N CYS A 70 8.83 10.03 11.60
CA CYS A 70 7.61 10.46 12.24
C CYS A 70 7.90 11.07 13.61
N TYR A 71 7.18 12.14 13.92
CA TYR A 71 7.07 12.66 15.27
C TYR A 71 5.64 13.13 15.54
N TYR A 72 5.29 13.23 16.82
CA TYR A 72 4.05 13.87 17.25
C TYR A 72 4.26 15.37 17.47
N SER A 73 3.47 16.20 16.78
CA SER A 73 3.49 17.65 16.95
C SER A 73 2.40 18.08 17.93
N ASP A 74 2.79 18.65 19.07
CA ASP A 74 1.85 19.23 20.03
C ASP A 74 1.12 20.46 19.43
N GLU A 75 1.79 21.23 18.57
CA GLU A 75 1.23 22.42 17.92
C GLU A 75 0.09 22.04 16.95
N GLU A 76 0.30 21.00 16.14
CA GLU A 76 -0.68 20.51 15.16
C GLU A 76 -1.66 19.50 15.78
N ASN A 77 -1.39 19.03 17.00
CA ASN A 77 -2.09 17.93 17.66
C ASN A 77 -2.25 16.69 16.75
N ALA A 78 -1.17 16.36 16.02
CA ALA A 78 -1.17 15.32 15.01
C ALA A 78 0.23 14.72 14.82
N LEU A 79 0.26 13.49 14.32
CA LEU A 79 1.48 12.89 13.80
C LEU A 79 1.87 13.56 12.49
N VAL A 80 3.12 14.01 12.43
CA VAL A 80 3.76 14.54 11.23
C VAL A 80 4.69 13.47 10.69
N VAL A 81 4.54 13.14 9.42
CA VAL A 81 5.26 12.06 8.74
C VAL A 81 6.07 12.63 7.59
N GLY A 82 7.38 12.37 7.60
CA GLY A 82 8.31 12.66 6.52
C GLY A 82 8.64 11.39 5.75
N VAL A 83 8.59 11.45 4.42
CA VAL A 83 8.95 10.34 3.53
C VAL A 83 9.96 10.80 2.48
N VAL A 84 11.03 10.02 2.32
CA VAL A 84 12.05 10.19 1.27
C VAL A 84 11.72 9.27 0.09
N CYS A 85 11.59 9.85 -1.09
CA CYS A 85 11.24 9.18 -2.34
C CYS A 85 12.25 9.55 -3.44
N PRO A 86 12.32 8.79 -4.56
CA PRO A 86 13.06 9.25 -5.73
C PRO A 86 12.40 10.50 -6.33
N ASN A 87 13.21 11.43 -6.85
CA ASN A 87 12.71 12.67 -7.48
C ASN A 87 12.17 12.44 -8.91
N TRP A 88 11.24 11.50 -9.08
CA TRP A 88 10.70 11.17 -10.40
C TRP A 88 9.46 11.95 -10.78
N SER A 89 8.98 12.87 -9.96
CA SER A 89 7.78 13.66 -10.30
C SER A 89 8.05 14.81 -11.27
N ASN A 90 9.33 15.11 -11.54
CA ASN A 90 9.78 16.25 -12.34
C ASN A 90 10.83 15.86 -13.38
N GLY A 91 11.10 16.77 -14.33
CA GLY A 91 12.22 16.64 -15.29
C GLY A 91 11.88 16.03 -16.65
N TRP A 92 10.61 15.70 -16.94
CA TRP A 92 10.25 14.92 -18.13
C TRP A 92 9.78 15.73 -19.35
N LYS A 93 9.53 17.03 -19.18
CA LYS A 93 8.89 17.88 -20.22
C LYS A 93 9.65 17.91 -21.56
N ASN A 94 10.96 17.73 -21.54
CA ASN A 94 11.83 17.80 -22.74
C ASN A 94 12.53 16.47 -23.05
N ILE A 95 11.99 15.34 -22.55
CA ILE A 95 12.61 14.02 -22.69
C ILE A 95 12.63 13.51 -24.15
N SER A 96 11.74 14.04 -24.99
CA SER A 96 11.61 13.71 -26.40
C SER A 96 11.33 14.98 -27.21
N LYS A 97 11.76 14.99 -28.48
CA LYS A 97 11.37 16.02 -29.45
C LYS A 97 9.87 16.03 -29.73
N ASN A 98 9.18 14.92 -29.43
CA ASN A 98 7.74 14.81 -29.60
C ASN A 98 7.03 15.17 -28.29
N ASN A 99 6.35 16.33 -28.27
CA ASN A 99 5.62 16.82 -27.09
C ASN A 99 4.58 15.83 -26.55
N PHE A 100 3.94 15.04 -27.42
CA PHE A 100 3.01 14.01 -26.96
C PHE A 100 3.72 12.97 -26.10
N ILE A 101 4.88 12.48 -26.55
CA ILE A 101 5.67 11.47 -25.84
C ILE A 101 6.15 12.05 -24.51
N SER A 102 6.73 13.24 -24.51
CA SER A 102 7.17 13.89 -23.26
C SER A 102 6.03 14.04 -22.25
N LYS A 103 4.83 14.42 -22.71
CA LYS A 103 3.64 14.50 -21.85
C LYS A 103 3.22 13.14 -21.29
N GLN A 104 3.27 12.08 -22.09
CA GLN A 104 2.90 10.74 -21.60
C GLN A 104 3.91 10.22 -20.56
N ILE A 105 5.21 10.45 -20.80
CA ILE A 105 6.26 10.10 -19.83
C ILE A 105 6.10 10.90 -18.53
N ASP A 106 5.84 12.20 -18.62
CA ASP A 106 5.62 13.06 -17.46
C ASP A 106 4.45 12.56 -16.59
N ILE A 107 3.32 12.22 -17.23
CA ILE A 107 2.15 11.65 -16.55
C ILE A 107 2.50 10.29 -15.91
N LEU A 108 3.18 9.42 -16.64
CA LEU A 108 3.57 8.08 -16.18
C LEU A 108 4.42 8.16 -14.91
N PHE A 109 5.50 8.92 -14.93
CA PHE A 109 6.40 9.05 -13.79
C PHE A 109 5.80 9.85 -12.63
N HIS A 110 4.89 10.78 -12.91
CA HIS A 110 4.09 11.42 -11.86
C HIS A 110 3.32 10.39 -11.03
N PHE A 111 2.59 9.47 -11.67
CA PHE A 111 1.81 8.48 -10.94
C PHE A 111 2.68 7.40 -10.28
N ILE A 112 3.79 6.98 -10.90
CA ILE A 112 4.75 6.06 -10.26
C ILE A 112 5.32 6.70 -8.99
N SER A 113 5.68 7.98 -9.04
CA SER A 113 6.16 8.72 -7.86
C SER A 113 5.12 8.79 -6.76
N GLN A 114 3.86 9.05 -7.13
CA GLN A 114 2.74 9.02 -6.17
C GLN A 114 2.54 7.63 -5.56
N TYR A 115 2.67 6.56 -6.35
CA TYR A 115 2.55 5.19 -5.87
C TYR A 115 3.61 4.88 -4.80
N ILE A 116 4.88 5.18 -5.07
CA ILE A 116 5.98 4.96 -4.12
C ILE A 116 5.75 5.73 -2.82
N TYR A 117 5.47 7.04 -2.92
CA TYR A 117 5.19 7.87 -1.76
C TYR A 117 4.02 7.35 -0.94
N ARG A 118 2.88 7.06 -1.58
CA ARG A 118 1.68 6.58 -0.88
C ARG A 118 1.89 5.20 -0.28
N SER A 119 2.73 4.35 -0.87
CA SER A 119 3.08 3.05 -0.31
C SER A 119 3.77 3.20 1.04
N TYR A 120 4.74 4.11 1.17
CA TYR A 120 5.34 4.42 2.48
C TYR A 120 4.32 4.99 3.47
N GLN A 121 3.39 5.84 3.03
CA GLN A 121 2.32 6.32 3.91
C GLN A 121 1.40 5.18 4.37
N ILE A 122 1.11 4.21 3.51
CA ILE A 122 0.30 3.03 3.84
C ILE A 122 1.05 2.11 4.81
N ASN A 123 2.38 2.00 4.72
CA ASN A 123 3.19 1.29 5.72
C ASN A 123 2.95 1.88 7.12
N MET A 124 2.98 3.21 7.22
CA MET A 124 2.74 3.94 8.46
C MET A 124 1.33 3.74 8.99
N ILE A 125 0.31 3.93 8.14
CA ILE A 125 -1.10 3.73 8.49
C ILE A 125 -1.34 2.31 9.01
N GLY A 126 -0.83 1.31 8.29
CA GLY A 126 -0.97 -0.10 8.69
C GLY A 126 -0.28 -0.42 10.01
N ALA A 127 0.92 0.12 10.23
CA ALA A 127 1.67 -0.08 11.47
C ALA A 127 0.96 0.56 12.68
N ILE A 128 0.42 1.77 12.52
CA ILE A 128 -0.37 2.44 13.56
C ILE A 128 -1.64 1.66 13.85
N ALA A 129 -2.42 1.31 12.82
CA ALA A 129 -3.65 0.54 12.96
C ALA A 129 -3.41 -0.81 13.66
N LEU A 130 -2.35 -1.54 13.31
CA LEU A 130 -1.98 -2.79 14.00
C LEU A 130 -1.49 -2.57 15.44
N SER A 131 -1.07 -1.37 15.80
CA SER A 131 -0.58 -1.05 17.15
C SER A 131 -1.69 -0.59 18.08
N THR A 132 -2.64 0.19 17.56
CA THR A 132 -3.64 0.93 18.33
C THR A 132 -5.09 0.54 18.03
N ASP A 133 -5.35 -0.22 16.95
CA ASP A 133 -6.67 -0.45 16.38
C ASP A 133 -7.40 0.86 15.93
N ILE A 134 -6.65 1.96 15.76
CA ILE A 134 -7.19 3.26 15.30
C ILE A 134 -6.97 3.40 13.78
N PRO A 135 -8.02 3.69 13.01
CA PRO A 135 -7.91 3.99 11.58
C PRO A 135 -7.36 5.41 11.36
N THR A 136 -6.18 5.50 10.75
CA THR A 136 -5.52 6.77 10.40
C THR A 136 -5.45 6.98 8.90
N ASP A 137 -5.23 8.24 8.50
CA ASP A 137 -5.19 8.62 7.09
C ASP A 137 -4.17 9.74 6.85
N PHE A 138 -3.42 9.65 5.75
CA PHE A 138 -2.50 10.68 5.30
C PHE A 138 -3.21 11.88 4.63
N ARG A 139 -4.53 11.98 4.62
CA ARG A 139 -5.31 13.14 4.13
C ARG A 139 -5.34 14.33 5.11
N GLY A 140 -4.26 14.55 5.87
CA GLY A 140 -4.09 15.74 6.72
C GLY A 140 -4.11 17.05 5.93
N ASN A 141 -4.08 18.15 6.67
CA ASN A 141 -4.27 19.52 6.15
C ASN A 141 -3.02 20.07 5.43
N THR A 142 -1.86 19.46 5.66
CA THR A 142 -0.57 19.92 5.16
C THR A 142 0.03 18.89 4.20
N LEU A 143 0.68 19.42 3.16
CA LEU A 143 1.57 18.65 2.29
C LEU A 143 2.69 19.58 1.85
N LYS A 144 3.91 19.31 2.32
CA LYS A 144 5.11 20.02 1.90
C LYS A 144 5.99 19.06 1.09
N SER A 145 6.55 19.57 0.00
CA SER A 145 7.44 18.82 -0.88
C SER A 145 8.71 19.62 -1.11
N THR A 146 9.87 18.99 -0.96
CA THR A 146 11.20 19.57 -1.16
C THR A 146 12.07 18.62 -1.96
N CYS A 147 12.92 19.11 -2.86
CA CYS A 147 13.75 18.27 -3.73
C CYS A 147 15.24 18.61 -3.62
N ASP A 148 16.07 17.64 -4.00
CA ASP A 148 17.52 17.77 -4.20
C ASP A 148 18.26 18.29 -2.95
N GLU A 149 19.18 19.25 -3.10
CA GLU A 149 19.98 19.77 -1.96
C GLU A 149 19.10 20.34 -0.83
N TYR A 150 17.95 20.94 -1.17
CA TYR A 150 17.00 21.43 -0.17
C TYR A 150 16.30 20.29 0.57
N ALA A 151 16.09 19.14 -0.08
CA ALA A 151 15.52 17.98 0.59
C ALA A 151 16.44 17.46 1.70
N ILE A 152 17.76 17.41 1.47
CA ILE A 152 18.72 16.96 2.48
C ILE A 152 18.70 17.87 3.71
N GLN A 153 18.70 19.19 3.50
CA GLN A 153 18.62 20.17 4.59
C GLN A 153 17.30 20.04 5.37
N GLU A 154 16.19 19.87 4.66
CA GLU A 154 14.87 19.72 5.29
C GLU A 154 14.75 18.39 6.05
N ILE A 155 15.37 17.31 5.57
CA ILE A 155 15.45 16.02 6.27
C ILE A 155 16.20 16.18 7.59
N GLU A 156 17.38 16.79 7.58
CA GLU A 156 18.16 17.00 8.81
C GLU A 156 17.41 17.91 9.80
N LYS A 157 16.75 18.95 9.30
CA LYS A 157 15.85 19.77 10.13
C LYS A 157 14.71 18.94 10.72
N PHE A 158 14.06 18.11 9.92
CA PHE A 158 12.94 17.27 10.37
C PHE A 158 13.36 16.33 11.51
N LYS A 159 14.54 15.72 11.42
CA LYS A 159 15.07 14.82 12.46
C LYS A 159 15.22 15.50 13.82
N THR A 160 15.45 16.82 13.87
CA THR A 160 15.58 17.55 15.14
C THR A 160 14.30 17.60 15.97
N PHE A 161 13.13 17.37 15.35
CA PHE A 161 11.84 17.29 16.04
C PHE A 161 11.53 15.90 16.58
N ILE A 162 12.32 14.88 16.24
CA ILE A 162 12.05 13.50 16.65
C ILE A 162 12.75 13.27 17.98
N GLU A 163 11.95 13.08 19.03
CA GLU A 163 12.47 12.78 20.37
C GLU A 163 13.22 11.43 20.39
N GLU A 164 14.36 11.38 21.09
CA GLU A 164 15.15 10.15 21.23
C GLU A 164 14.46 9.10 22.13
N ASN A 165 13.55 9.53 23.02
CA ASN A 165 12.90 8.63 23.96
C ASN A 165 11.75 7.85 23.29
N THR A 166 12.00 6.59 22.97
CA THR A 166 11.05 5.76 22.22
C THR A 166 9.99 5.17 23.15
N SER A 167 8.75 5.66 23.06
CA SER A 167 7.60 5.11 23.81
C SER A 167 7.33 3.63 23.47
N GLU A 168 6.65 2.89 24.36
CA GLU A 168 6.25 1.50 24.08
C GLU A 168 5.41 1.41 22.80
N LEU A 169 4.50 2.38 22.60
CA LEU A 169 3.71 2.48 21.37
C LEU A 169 4.59 2.71 20.14
N SER A 170 5.64 3.53 20.24
CA SER A 170 6.62 3.73 19.16
C SER A 170 7.35 2.44 18.82
N LEU A 171 7.82 1.69 19.83
CA LEU A 171 8.48 0.39 19.63
C LEU A 171 7.55 -0.63 18.97
N LYS A 172 6.29 -0.71 19.42
CA LYS A 172 5.28 -1.61 18.85
C LYS A 172 4.97 -1.26 17.39
N THR A 173 4.78 0.03 17.12
CA THR A 173 4.53 0.56 15.77
C THR A 173 5.71 0.27 14.85
N LEU A 174 6.94 0.53 15.30
CA LEU A 174 8.15 0.21 14.55
C LEU A 174 8.28 -1.30 14.30
N GLY A 175 7.88 -2.13 15.25
CA GLY A 175 7.84 -3.59 15.10
C GLY A 175 6.94 -4.05 13.95
N TYR A 176 5.75 -3.47 13.80
CA TYR A 176 4.88 -3.74 12.66
C TYR A 176 5.39 -3.10 11.37
N LEU A 177 5.92 -1.88 11.44
CA LEU A 177 6.46 -1.18 10.27
C LEU A 177 7.55 -2.00 9.57
N ARG A 178 8.41 -2.69 10.34
CA ARG A 178 9.44 -3.62 9.81
C ARG A 178 8.86 -4.81 9.05
N LEU A 179 7.61 -5.18 9.28
CA LEU A 179 6.95 -6.28 8.58
C LEU A 179 6.26 -5.83 7.30
N ILE A 180 5.91 -4.55 7.19
CA ILE A 180 5.04 -4.06 6.13
C ILE A 180 5.85 -3.56 4.94
N ASN A 181 5.45 -4.01 3.75
CA ASN A 181 5.95 -3.50 2.48
C ASN A 181 4.80 -3.24 1.49
N ALA A 182 4.17 -2.08 1.57
CA ALA A 182 3.06 -1.70 0.70
C ALA A 182 3.49 -1.24 -0.70
N LEU A 183 4.79 -1.36 -1.04
CA LEU A 183 5.21 -1.35 -2.46
C LEU A 183 4.76 -2.63 -3.17
N ASP A 184 4.40 -3.68 -2.43
CA ASP A 184 3.61 -4.80 -2.95
C ASP A 184 2.12 -4.41 -2.99
N PRO A 185 1.47 -4.41 -4.16
CA PRO A 185 0.06 -4.06 -4.29
C PRO A 185 -0.89 -4.91 -3.45
N PHE A 186 -0.59 -6.19 -3.21
CA PHE A 186 -1.42 -7.03 -2.35
C PHE A 186 -1.30 -6.61 -0.89
N ILE A 187 -0.09 -6.30 -0.41
CA ILE A 187 0.11 -5.79 0.95
C ILE A 187 -0.60 -4.44 1.11
N ASN A 188 -0.44 -3.56 0.12
CA ASN A 188 -1.09 -2.26 0.06
C ASN A 188 -2.62 -2.38 0.19
N LYS A 189 -3.25 -3.20 -0.67
CA LYS A 189 -4.69 -3.45 -0.64
C LYS A 189 -5.15 -4.12 0.65
N SER A 190 -4.41 -5.09 1.18
CA SER A 190 -4.74 -5.73 2.46
C SER A 190 -4.76 -4.71 3.60
N ILE A 191 -3.77 -3.81 3.68
CA ILE A 191 -3.75 -2.76 4.70
C ILE A 191 -4.90 -1.78 4.51
N PHE A 192 -5.17 -1.36 3.27
CA PHE A 192 -6.30 -0.48 2.96
C PHE A 192 -7.63 -1.08 3.44
N TYR A 193 -7.92 -2.34 3.12
CA TYR A 193 -9.16 -2.97 3.53
C TYR A 193 -9.22 -3.22 5.04
N TYR A 194 -8.08 -3.52 5.68
CA TYR A 194 -8.00 -3.60 7.14
C TYR A 194 -8.34 -2.28 7.80
N THR A 195 -7.67 -1.19 7.42
CA THR A 195 -7.89 0.12 8.03
C THR A 195 -9.29 0.65 7.73
N ARG A 196 -9.81 0.38 6.53
CA ARG A 196 -11.20 0.67 6.17
C ARG A 196 -12.20 -0.10 7.02
N SER A 197 -11.93 -1.37 7.35
CA SER A 197 -12.79 -2.14 8.25
C SER A 197 -12.84 -1.53 9.65
N LEU A 198 -11.72 -1.05 10.17
CA LEU A 198 -11.67 -0.36 11.47
C LEU A 198 -12.43 0.97 11.43
N GLU A 199 -12.26 1.77 10.37
CA GLU A 199 -12.97 3.04 10.16
C GLU A 199 -14.48 2.86 10.16
N LEU A 200 -14.96 1.94 9.33
CA LEU A 200 -16.39 1.63 9.22
C LEU A 200 -16.96 1.10 10.54
N TYR A 201 -16.21 0.22 11.22
CA TYR A 201 -16.62 -0.31 12.51
C TYR A 201 -16.75 0.78 13.57
N SER A 202 -15.76 1.67 13.67
CA SER A 202 -15.78 2.80 14.61
C SER A 202 -16.88 3.82 14.32
N SER A 203 -17.43 3.80 13.11
CA SER A 203 -18.51 4.67 12.66
C SER A 203 -19.88 3.96 12.65
N GLU A 204 -19.99 2.80 13.31
CA GLU A 204 -21.21 1.98 13.43
C GLU A 204 -21.75 1.41 12.10
N PHE A 205 -20.92 1.38 11.04
CA PHE A 205 -21.22 0.73 9.76
C PHE A 205 -20.72 -0.72 9.75
N THR A 206 -21.28 -1.55 10.63
CA THR A 206 -20.73 -2.88 10.92
C THR A 206 -20.80 -3.85 9.73
N GLU A 207 -21.84 -3.79 8.91
CA GLU A 207 -21.98 -4.66 7.73
C GLU A 207 -20.92 -4.34 6.66
N GLU A 208 -20.71 -3.06 6.39
CA GLU A 208 -19.66 -2.58 5.50
C GLU A 208 -18.27 -2.87 6.07
N ALA A 209 -18.10 -2.80 7.39
CA ALA A 209 -16.86 -3.18 8.06
C ALA A 209 -16.53 -4.66 7.85
N LEU A 210 -17.51 -5.57 8.00
CA LEU A 210 -17.35 -6.99 7.70
C LEU A 210 -17.03 -7.22 6.22
N THR A 211 -17.67 -6.47 5.33
CA THR A 211 -17.40 -6.55 3.89
C THR A 211 -15.95 -6.13 3.56
N ALA A 212 -15.48 -5.03 4.17
CA ALA A 212 -14.09 -4.60 4.03
C ALA A 212 -13.11 -5.62 4.63
N ALA A 213 -13.43 -6.21 5.79
CA ALA A 213 -12.62 -7.26 6.40
C ALA A 213 -12.53 -8.51 5.51
N ASP A 214 -13.64 -8.99 4.93
CA ASP A 214 -13.60 -10.15 4.03
C ASP A 214 -12.83 -9.86 2.74
N ASN A 215 -12.95 -8.64 2.19
CA ASN A 215 -12.13 -8.21 1.04
C ASN A 215 -10.63 -8.24 1.36
N MET A 216 -10.22 -7.87 2.58
CA MET A 216 -8.82 -8.04 3.00
C MET A 216 -8.41 -9.51 2.98
N VAL A 217 -9.24 -10.41 3.52
CA VAL A 217 -8.96 -11.85 3.51
C VAL A 217 -8.88 -12.39 2.08
N ASP A 218 -9.75 -11.94 1.17
CA ASP A 218 -9.68 -12.30 -0.25
C ASP A 218 -8.39 -11.82 -0.92
N VAL A 219 -7.98 -10.57 -0.72
CA VAL A 219 -6.69 -10.06 -1.24
C VAL A 219 -5.52 -10.92 -0.75
N ILE A 220 -5.51 -11.30 0.53
CA ILE A 220 -4.48 -12.21 1.09
C ILE A 220 -4.50 -13.57 0.37
N PHE A 221 -5.69 -14.12 0.15
CA PHE A 221 -5.86 -15.42 -0.51
C PHE A 221 -5.38 -15.37 -1.96
N GLN A 222 -5.71 -14.32 -2.71
CA GLN A 222 -5.24 -14.11 -4.07
C GLN A 222 -3.71 -13.93 -4.12
N SER A 223 -3.14 -13.18 -3.18
CA SER A 223 -1.67 -13.03 -3.07
C SER A 223 -0.97 -14.36 -2.86
N ILE A 224 -1.42 -15.14 -1.87
CA ILE A 224 -0.81 -16.44 -1.59
C ILE A 224 -0.99 -17.40 -2.76
N LYS A 225 -2.19 -17.46 -3.35
CA LYS A 225 -2.46 -18.25 -4.56
C LYS A 225 -1.46 -17.92 -5.67
N ASN A 226 -1.27 -16.64 -5.97
CA ASN A 226 -0.35 -16.19 -7.02
C ASN A 226 1.10 -16.57 -6.69
N ARG A 227 1.53 -16.41 -5.44
CA ARG A 227 2.90 -16.72 -5.00
C ARG A 227 3.23 -18.21 -5.06
N ILE A 228 2.27 -19.08 -4.79
CA ILE A 228 2.46 -20.53 -4.90
C ILE A 228 2.03 -21.10 -6.27
N ASN A 229 1.61 -20.24 -7.20
CA ASN A 229 1.10 -20.59 -8.52
C ASN A 229 -0.03 -21.66 -8.48
N ALA A 230 -0.97 -21.51 -7.53
CA ALA A 230 -2.11 -22.40 -7.40
C ALA A 230 -3.27 -22.00 -8.33
N PRO A 231 -4.11 -22.96 -8.79
CA PRO A 231 -5.28 -22.64 -9.59
C PRO A 231 -6.34 -21.89 -8.76
N THR A 232 -7.16 -21.08 -9.43
CA THR A 232 -8.34 -20.47 -8.82
C THR A 232 -9.35 -21.55 -8.45
N GLN A 233 -9.83 -21.54 -7.21
CA GLN A 233 -10.80 -22.48 -6.67
C GLN A 233 -11.84 -21.74 -5.83
N GLU A 234 -12.88 -22.46 -5.38
CA GLU A 234 -13.83 -21.92 -4.41
C GLU A 234 -13.14 -21.58 -3.09
N ARG A 235 -13.68 -20.59 -2.37
CA ARG A 235 -13.15 -20.09 -1.09
C ARG A 235 -12.82 -21.20 -0.08
N LYS A 236 -13.68 -22.22 -0.01
CA LYS A 236 -13.54 -23.39 0.88
C LYS A 236 -12.32 -24.25 0.57
N GLU A 237 -11.89 -24.31 -0.68
CA GLU A 237 -10.68 -25.03 -1.07
C GLU A 237 -9.46 -24.12 -0.94
N MET A 238 -9.61 -22.83 -1.28
CA MET A 238 -8.55 -21.85 -1.12
C MET A 238 -8.07 -21.71 0.32
N CYS A 239 -8.98 -21.67 1.29
CA CYS A 239 -8.62 -21.51 2.70
C CYS A 239 -7.66 -22.61 3.20
N LYS A 240 -7.82 -23.85 2.72
CA LYS A 240 -7.00 -24.99 3.15
C LYS A 240 -5.53 -24.78 2.85
N TYR A 241 -5.19 -24.42 1.62
CA TYR A 241 -3.79 -24.22 1.26
C TYR A 241 -3.26 -22.87 1.75
N VAL A 242 -4.08 -21.82 1.80
CA VAL A 242 -3.63 -20.50 2.32
C VAL A 242 -3.28 -20.60 3.80
N TYR A 243 -4.14 -21.22 4.62
CA TYR A 243 -3.85 -21.39 6.05
C TYR A 243 -2.65 -22.29 6.29
N LYS A 244 -2.46 -23.33 5.46
CA LYS A 244 -1.27 -24.17 5.52
C LYS A 244 0.00 -23.36 5.22
N GLU A 245 -0.02 -22.56 4.17
CA GLU A 245 1.12 -21.75 3.73
C GLU A 245 1.49 -20.68 4.77
N LEU A 246 0.49 -19.99 5.31
CA LEU A 246 0.66 -18.96 6.34
C LEU A 246 0.97 -19.53 7.74
N LYS A 247 0.94 -20.85 7.91
CA LYS A 247 1.01 -21.52 9.23
C LYS A 247 -0.01 -20.93 10.20
N PHE A 248 -1.24 -20.78 9.72
CA PHE A 248 -2.41 -20.29 10.44
C PHE A 248 -3.20 -21.48 10.94
N TYR A 249 -2.85 -22.02 12.12
CA TYR A 249 -3.37 -23.30 12.63
C TYR A 249 -4.40 -23.18 13.76
N ASP A 250 -4.67 -21.97 14.24
CA ASP A 250 -5.67 -21.75 15.28
C ASP A 250 -7.08 -22.02 14.71
N GLU A 251 -7.74 -23.07 15.20
CA GLU A 251 -9.04 -23.49 14.69
C GLU A 251 -10.15 -22.51 15.04
N THR A 252 -10.05 -21.79 16.16
CA THR A 252 -11.00 -20.73 16.53
C THR A 252 -10.90 -19.57 15.55
N ASP A 253 -9.68 -19.12 15.25
CA ASP A 253 -9.47 -18.03 14.29
C ASP A 253 -9.94 -18.44 12.88
N LYS A 254 -9.69 -19.68 12.45
CA LYS A 254 -10.21 -20.20 11.16
C LYS A 254 -11.73 -20.22 11.14
N HIS A 255 -12.37 -20.71 12.21
CA HIS A 255 -13.82 -20.73 12.33
C HIS A 255 -14.41 -19.32 12.21
N ASN A 256 -13.80 -18.34 12.86
CA ASN A 256 -14.22 -16.94 12.78
C ASN A 256 -14.07 -16.38 11.36
N LEU A 257 -13.00 -16.72 10.63
CA LEU A 257 -12.83 -16.29 9.23
C LEU A 257 -13.85 -16.96 8.28
N GLU A 258 -14.24 -18.20 8.53
CA GLU A 258 -15.35 -18.85 7.80
C GLU A 258 -16.70 -18.20 8.13
N ARG A 259 -16.90 -17.86 9.41
CA ARG A 259 -18.08 -17.12 9.90
C ARG A 259 -18.20 -15.75 9.22
N LEU A 260 -17.09 -15.01 9.12
CA LEU A 260 -17.01 -13.74 8.40
C LEU A 260 -17.51 -13.86 6.97
N TYR A 261 -17.02 -14.86 6.21
CA TYR A 261 -17.45 -15.09 4.84
C TYR A 261 -18.96 -15.41 4.76
N LEU A 262 -19.47 -16.23 5.69
CA LEU A 262 -20.90 -16.54 5.77
C LEU A 262 -21.75 -15.30 6.08
N LEU A 263 -21.33 -14.46 7.03
CA LEU A 263 -22.03 -13.23 7.38
C LEU A 263 -22.06 -12.27 6.19
N ARG A 264 -20.94 -12.09 5.50
CA ARG A 264 -20.85 -11.30 4.27
C ARG A 264 -21.81 -11.81 3.20
N CYS A 265 -21.79 -13.12 2.91
CA CYS A 265 -22.64 -13.70 1.88
C CYS A 265 -24.14 -13.62 2.21
N ARG A 266 -24.52 -13.81 3.47
CA ARG A 266 -25.92 -13.93 3.88
C ARG A 266 -26.60 -12.62 4.23
N PHE A 267 -25.83 -11.63 4.71
CA PHE A 267 -26.39 -10.39 5.25
C PHE A 267 -25.93 -9.18 4.45
N THR A 268 -24.63 -9.06 4.15
CA THR A 268 -24.11 -7.83 3.53
C THR A 268 -24.24 -7.82 2.00
N ALA A 269 -24.09 -8.97 1.33
CA ALA A 269 -24.19 -9.09 -0.13
C ALA A 269 -25.65 -9.24 -0.63
N HIS A 270 -26.55 -9.71 0.23
CA HIS A 270 -27.96 -9.95 -0.10
C HIS A 270 -28.84 -9.48 1.07
N PRO A 271 -29.26 -8.20 1.11
CA PRO A 271 -30.03 -7.61 2.22
C PRO A 271 -31.43 -8.21 2.46
N SER A 272 -31.78 -9.34 1.84
CA SER A 272 -33.14 -9.87 1.81
C SER A 272 -33.25 -11.18 2.60
N LYS A 273 -33.76 -11.07 3.84
CA LYS A 273 -34.73 -11.98 4.52
C LYS A 273 -34.66 -11.99 6.06
N SER A 274 -33.73 -11.27 6.69
CA SER A 274 -33.58 -11.24 8.14
C SER A 274 -33.78 -9.85 8.72
N LYS A 275 -34.04 -9.81 10.03
CA LYS A 275 -34.15 -8.61 10.85
C LYS A 275 -32.83 -7.83 10.87
N TRP A 276 -32.55 -7.09 9.80
CA TRP A 276 -31.32 -6.29 9.64
C TRP A 276 -31.09 -5.33 10.80
N TRP A 277 -32.18 -4.85 11.43
CA TRP A 277 -32.14 -3.99 12.60
C TRP A 277 -31.59 -4.65 13.88
N ASP A 278 -31.65 -5.99 13.99
CA ASP A 278 -31.11 -6.75 15.13
C ASP A 278 -29.72 -7.37 14.82
N PHE A 279 -29.13 -7.09 13.64
CA PHE A 279 -27.94 -7.82 13.18
C PHE A 279 -26.75 -7.68 14.15
N TYR A 280 -26.44 -6.46 14.56
CA TYR A 280 -25.37 -6.23 15.53
C TYR A 280 -25.69 -6.89 16.88
N GLU A 281 -26.91 -6.73 17.39
CA GLU A 281 -27.33 -7.32 18.67
C GLU A 281 -27.23 -8.86 18.70
N ILE A 282 -27.46 -9.51 17.57
CA ILE A 282 -27.40 -10.98 17.46
C ILE A 282 -25.96 -11.49 17.35
N TYR A 283 -25.06 -10.71 16.74
CA TYR A 283 -23.72 -11.18 16.36
C TYR A 283 -22.57 -10.39 17.00
N GLU A 284 -22.84 -9.51 17.98
CA GLU A 284 -21.83 -8.64 18.61
C GLU A 284 -20.59 -9.42 19.06
N ASP A 285 -20.79 -10.48 19.85
CA ASP A 285 -19.70 -11.33 20.34
C ASP A 285 -18.91 -11.98 19.19
N ASP A 286 -19.62 -12.46 18.15
CA ASP A 286 -19.01 -13.05 16.96
C ASP A 286 -18.15 -12.00 16.22
N ILE A 287 -18.65 -10.77 16.08
CA ILE A 287 -18.00 -9.70 15.33
C ILE A 287 -16.68 -9.27 16.01
N GLU A 288 -16.65 -9.17 17.34
CA GLU A 288 -15.43 -8.85 18.06
C GLU A 288 -14.36 -9.96 17.92
N GLN A 289 -14.76 -11.23 17.99
CA GLN A 289 -13.84 -12.34 17.76
C GLN A 289 -13.35 -12.40 16.30
N ILE A 290 -14.22 -12.08 15.34
CA ILE A 290 -13.86 -11.97 13.93
C ILE A 290 -12.80 -10.88 13.72
N LYS A 291 -12.97 -9.69 14.31
CA LYS A 291 -11.99 -8.60 14.19
C LYS A 291 -10.59 -9.02 14.67
N LEU A 292 -10.52 -9.72 15.79
CA LEU A 292 -9.25 -10.27 16.31
C LEU A 292 -8.64 -11.28 15.34
N SER A 293 -9.44 -12.18 14.80
CA SER A 293 -9.01 -13.23 13.86
C SER A 293 -8.50 -12.63 12.54
N VAL A 294 -9.19 -11.60 12.04
CA VAL A 294 -8.84 -10.81 10.86
C VAL A 294 -7.48 -10.11 11.05
N ARG A 295 -7.27 -9.45 12.20
CA ARG A 295 -5.98 -8.84 12.56
C ARG A 295 -4.85 -9.88 12.63
N LYS A 296 -5.09 -11.01 13.27
CA LYS A 296 -4.10 -12.11 13.35
C LYS A 296 -3.72 -12.66 11.98
N LEU A 297 -4.70 -12.81 11.08
CA LEU A 297 -4.44 -13.24 9.70
C LEU A 297 -3.56 -12.24 8.97
N LEU A 298 -3.87 -10.94 9.05
CA LEU A 298 -3.04 -9.90 8.44
C LEU A 298 -1.60 -9.96 8.96
N ILE A 299 -1.40 -10.05 10.28
CA ILE A 299 -0.05 -10.17 10.87
C ILE A 299 0.68 -11.42 10.35
N LYS A 300 -0.02 -12.54 10.21
CA LYS A 300 0.55 -13.79 9.68
C LYS A 300 0.93 -13.67 8.22
N TYR A 301 0.11 -13.00 7.41
CA TYR A 301 0.40 -12.68 6.03
C TYR A 301 1.62 -11.76 5.90
N LEU A 302 1.69 -10.67 6.68
CA LEU A 302 2.84 -9.77 6.69
C LEU A 302 4.14 -10.49 7.10
N LYS A 303 4.08 -11.39 8.09
CA LYS A 303 5.23 -12.23 8.48
C LYS A 303 5.65 -13.20 7.38
N TYR A 304 4.69 -13.74 6.63
CA TYR A 304 4.97 -14.60 5.49
C TYR A 304 5.61 -13.80 4.35
N GLU A 305 5.04 -12.65 3.98
CA GLU A 305 5.59 -11.76 2.95
C GLU A 305 7.01 -11.35 3.31
N ASN A 306 7.26 -10.89 4.54
CA ASN A 306 8.59 -10.45 4.95
C ASN A 306 9.67 -11.54 4.83
N LYS A 307 9.31 -12.82 4.95
CA LYS A 307 10.23 -13.95 4.77
C LYS A 307 10.37 -14.40 3.31
N ASN A 308 9.40 -14.06 2.47
CA ASN A 308 9.31 -14.47 1.07
C ASN A 308 9.17 -13.25 0.15
N ARG A 309 9.83 -12.14 0.53
CA ARG A 309 9.65 -10.84 -0.10
C ARG A 309 10.16 -10.90 -1.53
N LEU A 310 9.37 -10.34 -2.45
CA LEU A 310 9.71 -10.27 -3.87
C LEU A 310 10.11 -8.85 -4.28
N ILE A 311 9.48 -7.84 -3.68
CA ILE A 311 9.74 -6.43 -3.97
C ILE A 311 10.60 -5.87 -2.83
N ASP A 312 11.74 -5.27 -3.14
CA ASP A 312 12.55 -4.62 -2.11
C ASP A 312 11.80 -3.43 -1.50
N ALA A 313 11.74 -3.38 -0.17
CA ALA A 313 11.10 -2.33 0.60
C ALA A 313 11.98 -1.08 0.73
N HIS A 314 13.31 -1.24 0.60
CA HIS A 314 14.30 -0.19 0.83
C HIS A 314 15.39 -0.21 -0.25
N PRO A 315 15.04 0.03 -1.52
CA PRO A 315 15.98 -0.04 -2.63
C PRO A 315 17.11 0.97 -2.47
N THR A 316 18.35 0.51 -2.69
CA THR A 316 19.54 1.38 -2.75
C THR A 316 19.64 2.12 -4.07
N LEU A 317 19.15 1.53 -5.15
CA LEU A 317 19.11 2.10 -6.50
C LEU A 317 17.67 2.05 -7.00
N TRP A 318 17.03 3.21 -7.10
CA TRP A 318 15.65 3.30 -7.55
C TRP A 318 15.51 2.97 -9.04
N SER A 319 16.53 3.26 -9.85
CA SER A 319 16.60 2.87 -11.26
C SER A 319 16.50 1.35 -11.44
N GLN A 320 17.25 0.59 -10.65
CA GLN A 320 17.19 -0.88 -10.66
C GLN A 320 15.84 -1.39 -10.15
N TRP A 321 15.35 -0.81 -9.05
CA TRP A 321 14.03 -1.14 -8.51
C TRP A 321 12.93 -0.93 -9.55
N PHE A 322 13.00 0.15 -10.34
CA PHE A 322 12.05 0.41 -11.43
C PHE A 322 12.11 -0.67 -12.50
N ILE A 323 13.30 -1.08 -12.94
CA ILE A 323 13.48 -2.11 -13.97
C ILE A 323 12.81 -3.42 -13.56
N GLU A 324 12.93 -3.78 -12.28
CA GLU A 324 12.44 -5.04 -11.73
C GLU A 324 10.92 -5.03 -11.47
N ASN A 325 10.34 -3.87 -11.13
CA ASN A 325 8.99 -3.81 -10.55
C ASN A 325 7.99 -2.91 -11.31
N CYS A 326 8.39 -2.23 -12.39
CA CYS A 326 7.53 -1.24 -13.06
C CYS A 326 6.25 -1.82 -13.69
N ASP A 327 6.24 -3.09 -14.07
CA ASP A 327 5.04 -3.80 -14.54
C ASP A 327 4.00 -3.95 -13.43
N ILE A 328 4.44 -4.34 -12.23
CA ILE A 328 3.58 -4.47 -11.04
C ILE A 328 2.98 -3.10 -10.68
N VAL A 329 3.81 -2.04 -10.69
CA VAL A 329 3.35 -0.67 -10.43
C VAL A 329 2.34 -0.22 -11.48
N TYR A 330 2.60 -0.55 -12.76
CA TYR A 330 1.71 -0.19 -13.85
C TYR A 330 0.33 -0.84 -13.71
N ASP A 331 0.27 -2.12 -13.36
CA ASP A 331 -0.99 -2.82 -13.12
C ASP A 331 -1.74 -2.25 -11.91
N ALA A 332 -1.01 -1.83 -10.87
CA ALA A 332 -1.58 -1.20 -9.68
C ALA A 332 -2.14 0.20 -9.92
N VAL A 333 -1.50 0.99 -10.79
CA VAL A 333 -1.85 2.40 -11.03
C VAL A 333 -2.87 2.57 -12.16
N TRP A 334 -2.77 1.76 -13.22
CA TRP A 334 -3.64 1.85 -14.42
C TRP A 334 -4.72 0.77 -14.47
N PHE A 335 -4.89 -0.02 -13.41
CA PHE A 335 -6.00 -0.98 -13.20
C PHE A 335 -6.18 -2.00 -14.34
N HIS A 336 -5.12 -2.35 -15.07
CA HIS A 336 -5.25 -3.23 -16.23
C HIS A 336 -5.55 -4.69 -15.84
N GLU A 337 -5.10 -5.16 -14.67
CA GLU A 337 -5.23 -6.56 -14.24
C GLU A 337 -5.27 -6.73 -12.71
N ILE A 338 -6.12 -5.99 -11.98
CA ILE A 338 -6.35 -6.32 -10.57
C ILE A 338 -7.86 -6.37 -10.30
N PRO A 339 -8.38 -7.46 -9.68
CA PRO A 339 -9.80 -7.62 -9.37
C PRO A 339 -10.39 -6.45 -8.57
#